data_AF-A0A399EJF6-F1
#
_entry.id   AF-A0A399EJF6-F1
#
_cell.length_a   1.000
_cell.length_b   1.000
_cell.length_c   1.000
_cell.angle_alpha   90.00
_cell.angle_beta   90.00
_cell.angle_gamma   90.00
#
_symmetry.space_group_name_H-M   'P 1'
#
loop_
_entity.id
_entity.type
_entity.pdbx_description
1 polymer ?
#
loop_
_entity_poly.entity_id
_entity_poly.type
_entity_poly.pdbx_seq_one_letter_code
_entity_poly.pdbx_strand_id
1 'polypeptide(L)' 'MDPQPAQTYIVRIWWEQTQDGEGGAWRASLTEVHSKERRYFKSPDELLHYLSQHPGQALGLR' A
#
# COMPACT_ATOMS: atom_id res chain seq x y z
N MET A 1 20.40 -11.25 17.99
CA MET A 1 19.09 -11.08 17.34
C MET A 1 19.31 -11.21 15.85
N ASP A 2 18.65 -12.17 15.22
CA ASP A 2 18.64 -12.23 13.76
C ASP A 2 17.93 -10.97 13.21
N PRO A 3 18.42 -10.36 12.13
CA PRO A 3 17.72 -9.23 11.52
C PRO A 3 16.33 -9.69 11.08
N GLN A 4 15.29 -8.92 11.42
CA GLN A 4 13.96 -9.17 10.86
C GLN A 4 14.07 -9.16 9.32
N PRO A 5 13.46 -10.13 8.63
CA PRO A 5 13.48 -10.15 7.18
C PRO A 5 12.92 -8.84 6.64
N ALA A 6 13.63 -8.23 5.68
CA ALA A 6 13.19 -7.00 5.05
C ALA A 6 11.80 -7.21 4.43
N GLN A 7 10.81 -6.41 4.86
CA GLN A 7 9.49 -6.42 4.26
C GLN A 7 9.53 -5.67 2.93
N THR A 8 9.13 -6.36 1.87
CA THR A 8 9.13 -5.82 0.52
C THR A 8 7.69 -5.68 0.05
N TYR A 9 7.36 -4.52 -0.50
CA TYR A 9 6.04 -4.23 -1.01
C TYR A 9 6.08 -3.78 -2.47
N ILE A 10 5.05 -4.14 -3.23
CA ILE A 10 4.77 -3.57 -4.55
C ILE A 10 3.62 -2.59 -4.40
N VAL A 11 3.86 -1.33 -4.78
CA VAL A 11 2.85 -0.28 -4.83
C VAL A 11 2.37 -0.15 -6.27
N ARG A 12 1.05 -0.11 -6.47
CA ARG A 12 0.43 0.25 -7.74
C ARG A 12 -0.46 1.45 -7.54
N ILE A 13 -0.32 2.46 -8.38
CA ILE A 13 -1.18 3.66 -8.42
C ILE A 13 -1.69 3.79 -9.85
N TRP A 14 -2.99 4.01 -10.04
CA TRP A 14 -3.60 4.14 -11.36
C TRP A 14 -4.78 5.11 -11.35
N TRP A 15 -5.08 5.69 -12.50
CA TRP A 15 -6.31 6.44 -12.72
C TRP A 15 -7.41 5.48 -13.21
N GLU A 16 -8.56 5.52 -12.55
CA GLU A 16 -9.75 4.75 -12.89
C GLU A 16 -10.86 5.69 -13.35
N GLN A 17 -11.36 5.51 -14.57
CA GLN A 17 -12.48 6.30 -15.08
C GLN A 17 -13.79 5.84 -14.42
N THR A 18 -14.70 6.79 -14.15
CA THR A 18 -16.06 6.45 -13.71
C THR A 18 -16.84 5.83 -14.88
N GLN A 19 -17.83 4.98 -14.57
CA GLN A 19 -18.67 4.33 -15.60
C GLN A 19 -19.35 5.33 -16.54
N ASP A 20 -19.57 6.54 -16.05
CA ASP A 20 -20.34 7.59 -16.72
C ASP A 20 -19.44 8.45 -17.63
N GLY A 21 -18.12 8.23 -17.62
CA GLY A 21 -17.14 8.95 -18.45
C GLY A 21 -16.90 10.42 -18.05
N GLU A 22 -17.71 10.98 -17.14
CA GLU A 22 -17.63 12.38 -16.70
C GLU A 22 -16.58 12.61 -15.59
N GLY A 23 -15.82 11.59 -15.20
CA GLY A 23 -14.79 11.74 -14.17
C GLY A 23 -13.87 10.54 -14.02
N GLY A 24 -13.03 10.60 -13.00
CA GLY A 24 -12.18 9.50 -12.59
C GLY A 24 -11.60 9.73 -11.21
N ALA A 25 -11.01 8.68 -10.66
CA ALA A 25 -10.35 8.73 -9.37
C ALA A 25 -8.99 8.06 -9.45
N TRP A 26 -8.01 8.64 -8.74
CA TRP A 26 -6.78 7.93 -8.44
C TRP A 26 -7.08 6.80 -7.46
N ARG A 27 -6.59 5.60 -7.79
CA ARG A 27 -6.66 4.40 -6.97
C ARG A 27 -5.27 3.91 -6.64
N ALA A 28 -5.19 3.11 -5.58
CA ALA A 28 -3.94 2.47 -5.21
C ALA A 28 -4.13 1.05 -4.69
N SER A 29 -3.07 0.25 -4.75
CA SER A 29 -2.98 -1.02 -4.06
C SER A 29 -1.56 -1.25 -3.56
N LEU A 30 -1.47 -2.02 -2.47
CA LEU A 30 -0.22 -2.47 -1.87
C LEU A 30 -0.24 -3.99 -1.84
N THR A 31 0.82 -4.63 -2.34
CA THR A 31 1.01 -6.08 -2.25
C THR A 31 2.24 -6.37 -1.43
N GLU A 32 2.12 -7.14 -0.35
CA GLU A 32 3.29 -7.67 0.38
C GLU A 32 3.87 -8.85 -0.41
N VAL A 33 5.17 -8.84 -0.66
CA VAL A 33 5.80 -9.73 -1.64
C VAL A 33 5.91 -11.18 -1.17
N HIS A 34 6.06 -11.44 0.13
CA HIS A 34 6.19 -12.80 0.65
C HIS A 34 4.83 -13.51 0.78
N SER A 35 3.89 -12.90 1.50
CA SER A 35 2.54 -13.41 1.75
C SER A 35 1.63 -13.33 0.52
N LYS A 36 1.98 -12.48 -0.45
CA LYS A 36 1.15 -12.16 -1.63
C LYS A 36 -0.18 -11.48 -1.26
N GLU A 37 -0.36 -11.08 0.00
CA GLU A 37 -1.54 -10.35 0.41
C GLU A 37 -1.60 -9.00 -0.28
N ARG A 38 -2.77 -8.69 -0.84
CA ARG A 38 -3.02 -7.45 -1.56
C ARG A 38 -4.15 -6.67 -0.90
N ARG A 39 -3.89 -5.39 -0.66
CA ARG A 39 -4.87 -4.42 -0.18
C ARG A 39 -5.13 -3.36 -1.24
N TYR A 40 -6.39 -3.02 -1.45
CA TYR A 40 -6.83 -1.95 -2.34
C TYR A 40 -7.22 -0.72 -1.51
N PHE A 41 -7.01 0.47 -2.07
CA PHE A 41 -7.30 1.75 -1.45
C PHE A 41 -8.11 2.61 -2.41
N LYS A 42 -9.02 3.42 -1.86
CA LYS A 42 -9.86 4.32 -2.66
C LYS A 42 -9.08 5.51 -3.19
N SER A 43 -7.97 5.87 -2.55
CA SER A 43 -7.05 6.92 -3.00
C SER A 43 -5.59 6.61 -2.62
N PRO A 44 -4.60 7.26 -3.27
CA PRO A 44 -3.21 7.21 -2.83
C PRO A 44 -3.00 7.74 -1.40
N ASP A 45 -3.80 8.71 -0.95
CA ASP A 45 -3.70 9.26 0.40
C ASP A 45 -4.07 8.23 1.48
N GLU A 46 -5.09 7.40 1.24
CA GLU A 46 -5.42 6.28 2.13
C GLU A 46 -4.28 5.26 2.22
N LEU A 47 -3.57 5.00 1.12
CA LEU A 47 -2.38 4.15 1.11
C LEU A 47 -1.25 4.78 1.94
N LEU A 48 -0.97 6.06 1.75
CA LEU A 48 0.08 6.77 2.49
C LEU A 48 -0.23 6.80 3.99
N HIS A 49 -1.49 7.07 4.35
CA HIS A 49 -1.94 6.99 5.73
C HIS A 49 -1.75 5.57 6.30
N TYR A 50 -2.11 4.54 5.55
CA TYR A 50 -1.87 3.15 5.97
C TYR A 50 -0.38 2.87 6.22
N LEU A 51 0.51 3.26 5.32
CA LEU A 51 1.96 3.08 5.48
C LEU A 51 2.51 3.89 6.66
N SER A 52 1.99 5.10 6.90
CA SER A 52 2.43 5.94 8.02
C SER A 52 2.03 5.39 9.38
N GLN A 53 0.96 4.59 9.47
CA GLN A 53 0.56 3.89 10.71
C GLN A 53 1.42 2.64 10.98
N HIS A 54 2.24 2.21 10.02
CA HIS A 54 3.13 1.05 10.15
C HIS A 54 4.62 1.43 10.02
N PRO A 55 5.14 2.41 10.79
CA PRO A 55 6.53 2.82 10.67
C PRO A 55 7.54 1.76 11.18
N GLY A 56 7.06 0.64 11.78
CA GLY A 56 7.85 -0.17 12.69
C GLY A 56 7.60 -1.68 12.72
N GLN A 57 7.24 -2.34 11.61
CA GLN A 57 7.72 -3.72 11.39
C GLN A 57 9.12 -3.76 10.74
N ALA A 58 9.73 -2.58 10.55
CA ALA A 58 11.13 -2.39 10.17
C ALA A 58 12.03 -1.90 11.32
N LEU A 59 11.49 -1.65 12.51
CA LEU A 59 12.25 -1.19 13.69
C LEU A 59 11.75 -1.92 14.93
N GLY A 60 12.18 -3.16 15.09
CA GLY A 60 12.20 -3.86 16.38
C GLY A 60 13.19 -3.21 17.34
N LEU A 61 12.88 -2.00 17.79
CA LEU A 61 13.53 -1.35 18.94
C LEU A 61 12.47 -1.18 20.04
N ARG A 62 12.30 -2.24 20.81
CA ARG A 62 11.94 -2.20 22.23
C ARG A 62 12.89 -3.12 22.98
#